data_AF-A0A2U2BDT7-F1
#
_entry.id   AF-A0A2U2BDT7-F1
#
_cell.length_a   1.000
_cell.length_b   1.000
_cell.length_c   1.000
_cell.angle_alpha   90.00
_cell.angle_beta   90.00
_cell.angle_gamma   90.00
#
_symmetry.space_group_name_H-M   'P 1'
#
loop_
_entity.id
_entity.type
_entity.pdbx_description
1 polymer ?
#
loop_
_entity_poly.entity_id
_entity_poly.type
_entity_poly.pdbx_seq_one_letter_code
_entity_poly.pdbx_strand_id
1 'polypeptide(L)'
;MVPNVPVKKEFENASGYYHHPDYRYNCAQAMVCHFGGSEADISEMKPMGSGRAPKGYCGALHGALVLLDKHPLSQNACIKAFSEETGSPFCRQIRKQGTISCRRCIEIADKTLSSFLQQNL
;
A
#
# COMPACT_ATOMS: atom_id res chain seq x y z
N MET A 1 7.72 26.02 -1.49
CA MET A 1 8.94 25.33 -1.96
C MET A 1 9.54 24.61 -0.77
N VAL A 2 9.26 23.32 -0.65
CA VAL A 2 9.93 22.41 0.30
C VAL A 2 10.80 21.49 -0.58
N PRO A 3 12.07 21.27 -0.24
CA PRO A 3 13.04 20.77 -1.20
C PRO A 3 12.77 19.32 -1.56
N ASN A 4 12.58 19.13 -2.86
CA ASN A 4 12.62 17.90 -3.63
C ASN A 4 13.65 16.93 -3.04
N VAL A 5 13.21 15.95 -2.23
CA VAL A 5 14.08 14.84 -1.83
C VAL A 5 14.03 13.85 -2.98
N PRO A 6 15.09 13.69 -3.78
CA PRO A 6 15.07 12.73 -4.87
C PRO A 6 14.95 11.34 -4.27
N VAL A 7 13.90 10.60 -4.65
CA VAL A 7 13.75 9.18 -4.32
C VAL A 7 14.99 8.48 -4.88
N LYS A 8 15.95 8.17 -4.01
CA LYS A 8 17.33 7.83 -4.39
C LYS A 8 17.51 6.44 -5.01
N LYS A 9 16.45 5.64 -5.15
CA LYS A 9 16.47 4.35 -5.87
C LYS A 9 15.04 3.85 -6.03
N GLU A 10 14.62 3.55 -7.26
CA GLU A 10 13.38 2.80 -7.50
C GLU A 10 13.60 1.34 -7.09
N PHE A 11 12.77 0.85 -6.19
CA PHE A 11 12.71 -0.57 -5.84
C PHE A 11 11.79 -1.32 -6.81
N GLU A 12 12.07 -2.60 -7.03
CA GLU A 12 11.26 -3.48 -7.89
C GLU A 12 9.79 -3.57 -7.46
N ASN A 13 9.51 -3.42 -6.16
CA ASN A 13 8.15 -3.36 -5.63
C ASN A 13 8.08 -2.44 -4.40
N ALA A 14 6.86 -2.08 -4.01
CA ALA A 14 6.58 -1.18 -2.90
C ALA A 14 7.22 -1.60 -1.57
N SER A 15 7.46 -2.90 -1.34
CA SER A 15 8.02 -3.38 -0.08
C SER A 15 9.45 -2.89 0.18
N GLY A 16 10.17 -2.46 -0.86
CA GLY A 16 11.49 -1.85 -0.73
C GLY A 16 11.50 -0.53 0.07
N TYR A 17 10.40 0.22 0.03
CA TYR A 17 10.25 1.46 0.79
C TYR A 17 9.85 1.24 2.26
N TYR A 18 9.27 0.08 2.57
CA TYR A 18 8.76 -0.21 3.91
C TYR A 18 9.88 -0.37 4.95
N HIS A 19 9.84 0.46 5.98
CA HIS A 19 10.86 0.56 7.02
C HIS A 19 12.29 0.74 6.47
N HIS A 20 12.42 1.28 5.25
CA HIS A 20 13.73 1.60 4.69
C HIS A 20 14.47 2.59 5.61
N PRO A 21 15.80 2.47 5.80
CA PRO A 21 16.56 3.34 6.70
C PRO A 21 16.36 4.83 6.45
N ASP A 22 16.33 5.24 5.18
CA ASP A 22 16.18 6.65 4.79
C ASP A 22 14.73 7.14 4.84
N TYR A 23 13.77 6.33 4.35
CA TYR A 23 12.37 6.76 4.20
C TYR A 23 11.53 6.51 5.44
N ARG A 24 11.78 5.38 6.13
CA ARG A 24 11.06 4.93 7.34
C ARG A 24 9.54 4.84 7.15
N TYR A 25 9.11 4.54 5.93
CA TYR A 25 7.71 4.49 5.54
C TYR A 25 6.97 3.30 6.14
N ASN A 26 5.72 3.54 6.51
CA ASN A 26 4.77 2.49 6.87
C ASN A 26 4.22 1.79 5.60
N CYS A 27 3.33 0.81 5.78
CA CYS A 27 2.79 0.00 4.69
C CYS A 27 2.02 0.82 3.63
N ALA A 28 1.26 1.85 4.05
CA ALA A 28 0.48 2.70 3.15
C ALA A 28 1.37 3.68 2.40
N GLN A 29 2.32 4.31 3.11
CA GLN A 29 3.30 5.20 2.52
C GLN A 29 4.16 4.51 1.46
N ALA A 30 4.58 3.27 1.74
CA ALA A 30 5.37 2.47 0.81
C ALA A 30 4.65 2.24 -0.54
N MET A 31 3.35 1.93 -0.49
CA MET A 31 2.52 1.77 -1.68
C MET A 31 2.39 3.08 -2.46
N VAL A 32 1.93 4.15 -1.80
CA VAL A 32 1.72 5.44 -2.48
C VAL A 32 3.03 5.99 -3.07
N CYS A 33 4.15 5.83 -2.36
CA CYS A 33 5.47 6.22 -2.88
C CYS A 33 5.87 5.43 -4.13
N HIS A 34 5.67 4.11 -4.14
CA HIS A 34 6.10 3.26 -5.25
C HIS A 34 5.34 3.56 -6.54
N PHE A 35 4.03 3.82 -6.44
CA PHE A 35 3.17 4.10 -7.57
C PHE A 35 3.11 5.60 -7.94
N GLY A 36 4.10 6.40 -7.52
CA GLY A 36 4.28 7.78 -7.98
C GLY A 36 3.38 8.83 -7.33
N GLY A 37 2.83 8.56 -6.15
CA GLY A 37 2.10 9.57 -5.37
C GLY A 37 3.01 10.74 -4.97
N SER A 38 2.42 11.92 -4.80
CA SER A 38 3.15 13.13 -4.39
C SER A 38 3.63 13.04 -2.93
N GLU A 39 4.55 13.92 -2.52
CA GLU A 39 4.96 14.01 -1.11
C GLU A 39 3.78 14.28 -0.17
N ALA A 40 2.78 15.05 -0.63
CA ALA A 40 1.55 15.30 0.12
C ALA A 40 0.76 13.99 0.32
N ASP A 41 0.54 13.22 -0.75
CA ASP A 41 -0.18 11.94 -0.69
C ASP A 41 0.55 10.94 0.23
N ILE A 42 1.87 10.87 0.14
CA ILE A 42 2.69 10.02 1.02
C ILE A 42 2.57 10.49 2.48
N SER A 43 2.56 11.80 2.73
CA SER A 43 2.43 12.35 4.09
C SER A 43 1.07 12.03 4.71
N GLU A 44 -0.01 12.09 3.93
CA GLU A 44 -1.37 11.73 4.37
C GLU A 44 -1.48 10.27 4.83
N MET A 45 -0.62 9.39 4.32
CA MET A 45 -0.59 7.97 4.69
C MET A 45 0.16 7.68 6.01
N LYS A 46 0.88 8.66 6.58
CA LYS A 46 1.64 8.51 7.82
C LYS A 46 0.84 7.95 9.02
N PRO A 47 -0.42 8.37 9.30
CA PRO A 47 -1.20 7.82 10.41
C PRO A 47 -1.71 6.39 10.16
N MET A 48 -1.66 5.88 8.93
CA MET A 48 -2.36 4.64 8.51
C MET A 48 -1.62 3.33 8.88
N GLY A 49 -0.43 3.44 9.47
CA GLY A 49 0.35 2.28 9.92
C GLY A 49 -0.30 1.49 11.07
N SER A 50 0.15 0.25 11.28
CA SER A 50 -0.26 -0.61 12.41
C SER A 50 -1.77 -0.87 12.53
N GLY A 51 -2.50 -0.84 11.41
CA GLY A 51 -3.94 -1.10 11.39
C GLY A 51 -4.80 0.08 11.84
N ARG A 52 -4.31 1.30 11.60
CA ARG A 52 -5.01 2.57 11.85
C ARG A 52 -5.63 3.18 10.60
N ALA A 53 -5.48 2.53 9.44
CA ALA A 53 -6.17 2.94 8.22
C ALA A 53 -7.70 2.97 8.44
N PRO A 54 -8.44 3.82 7.70
CA PRO A 54 -9.90 3.86 7.73
C PRO A 54 -10.52 2.46 7.61
N LYS A 55 -11.61 2.23 8.35
CA LYS A 55 -12.30 0.94 8.46
C LYS A 55 -11.43 -0.22 9.02
N GLY A 56 -10.22 0.06 9.49
CA GLY A 56 -9.30 -0.95 10.03
C GLY A 56 -8.58 -1.76 8.94
N TYR A 57 -8.57 -1.30 7.70
CA TYR A 57 -7.91 -2.00 6.60
C TYR A 57 -6.40 -2.16 6.83
N CYS A 58 -5.82 -3.14 6.13
CA CYS A 58 -4.38 -3.23 5.97
C CYS A 58 -3.85 -1.94 5.35
N GLY A 59 -2.76 -1.38 5.89
CA GLY A 59 -2.20 -0.13 5.37
C GLY A 59 -1.77 -0.24 3.90
N ALA A 60 -1.21 -1.39 3.51
CA ALA A 60 -0.85 -1.63 2.12
C ALA A 60 -2.08 -1.62 1.19
N LEU A 61 -3.14 -2.35 1.57
CA LEU A 61 -4.40 -2.31 0.84
C LEU A 61 -4.95 -0.88 0.78
N HIS A 62 -4.97 -0.15 1.90
CA HIS A 62 -5.48 1.21 1.92
C HIS A 62 -4.72 2.14 0.97
N GLY A 63 -3.38 2.05 0.92
CA GLY A 63 -2.57 2.80 -0.05
C GLY A 63 -2.95 2.48 -1.50
N ALA A 64 -3.21 1.20 -1.83
CA ALA A 64 -3.70 0.82 -3.15
C ALA A 64 -5.08 1.41 -3.46
N LEU A 65 -5.99 1.46 -2.48
CA LEU A 65 -7.32 2.02 -2.68
C LEU A 65 -7.30 3.53 -2.92
N VAL A 66 -6.40 4.27 -2.25
CA VAL A 66 -6.21 5.70 -2.49
C VAL A 66 -5.79 5.95 -3.94
N LEU A 67 -4.88 5.13 -4.48
CA LEU A 67 -4.44 5.21 -5.88
C LEU A 67 -5.55 4.86 -6.90
N LEU A 68 -6.64 4.22 -6.45
CA LEU A 68 -7.80 3.84 -7.24
C LEU A 68 -9.05 4.69 -6.93
N ASP A 69 -8.92 5.87 -6.31
CA ASP A 69 -10.07 6.66 -5.85
C ASP A 69 -11.11 6.97 -6.95
N LYS A 70 -10.67 7.20 -8.19
CA LYS A 70 -11.53 7.44 -9.36
C LYS A 70 -12.10 6.16 -9.98
N HIS A 71 -11.75 4.99 -9.45
CA HIS A 71 -12.08 3.68 -10.02
C HIS A 71 -12.72 2.76 -8.96
N PRO A 72 -13.97 3.04 -8.53
CA PRO A 72 -14.62 2.30 -7.44
C PRO A 72 -14.83 0.80 -7.73
N LEU A 73 -15.02 0.42 -9.01
CA LEU A 73 -15.09 -0.99 -9.40
C LEU A 73 -13.73 -1.69 -9.19
N SER A 74 -12.63 -1.02 -9.57
CA SER A 74 -11.27 -1.51 -9.34
C SER A 74 -10.92 -1.56 -7.86
N GLN A 75 -11.40 -0.63 -7.03
CA GLN A 75 -11.25 -0.72 -5.57
C GLN A 75 -11.89 -1.99 -5.00
N ASN A 76 -13.13 -2.29 -5.39
CA ASN A 76 -13.83 -3.50 -4.92
C ASN A 76 -13.09 -4.77 -5.37
N ALA A 77 -12.65 -4.81 -6.63
CA ALA A 77 -11.87 -5.93 -7.15
C ALA A 77 -10.51 -6.08 -6.42
N CYS A 78 -9.84 -4.97 -6.12
CA CYS A 78 -8.59 -4.95 -5.37
C CYS A 78 -8.76 -5.44 -3.94
N ILE A 79 -9.83 -5.03 -3.25
CA ILE A 79 -10.16 -5.55 -1.91
C ILE A 79 -10.36 -7.06 -1.97
N LYS A 80 -11.12 -7.55 -2.96
CA LYS A 80 -11.40 -8.98 -3.12
C LYS A 80 -10.12 -9.77 -3.35
N ALA A 81 -9.32 -9.42 -4.37
CA ALA A 81 -8.09 -10.12 -4.73
C ALA A 81 -7.07 -10.12 -3.58
N PHE A 82 -6.88 -8.97 -2.91
CA PHE A 82 -6.03 -8.90 -1.73
C PHE A 82 -6.50 -9.82 -0.60
N SER A 83 -7.82 -9.86 -0.36
CA SER A 83 -8.41 -10.69 0.70
C SER A 83 -8.32 -12.18 0.40
N GLU A 84 -8.35 -12.58 -0.87
CA GLU A 84 -8.15 -13.98 -1.29
C GLU A 84 -6.73 -14.47 -0.97
N GLU A 85 -5.71 -13.63 -1.18
CA GLU A 85 -4.32 -14.00 -0.84
C GLU A 85 -4.01 -13.86 0.66
N THR A 86 -4.64 -12.91 1.36
CA THR A 86 -4.31 -12.60 2.76
C THR A 86 -5.28 -13.15 3.80
N GLY A 87 -6.40 -13.70 3.36
CA GLY A 87 -7.50 -14.17 4.21
C GLY A 87 -8.34 -13.06 4.86
N SER A 88 -8.00 -11.79 4.72
CA SER A 88 -8.79 -10.66 5.24
C SER A 88 -8.29 -9.31 4.71
N PRO A 89 -9.16 -8.31 4.47
CA PRO A 89 -8.71 -6.95 4.17
C PRO A 89 -8.23 -6.18 5.41
N PHE A 90 -8.46 -6.70 6.63
CA PHE A 90 -8.29 -5.97 7.88
C PHE A 90 -6.96 -6.30 8.58
N CYS A 91 -6.15 -5.29 8.88
CA CYS A 91 -4.79 -5.46 9.40
C CYS A 91 -4.74 -6.33 10.67
N ARG A 92 -5.65 -6.07 11.62
CA ARG A 92 -5.69 -6.79 12.90
C ARG A 92 -6.05 -8.27 12.73
N GLN A 93 -6.90 -8.59 11.76
CA GLN A 93 -7.27 -9.98 11.48
C GLN A 93 -6.10 -10.73 10.84
N ILE A 94 -5.45 -10.14 9.83
CA ILE A 94 -4.25 -10.72 9.20
C ILE A 94 -3.15 -10.96 10.24
N ARG A 95 -2.86 -9.95 11.08
CA ARG A 95 -1.85 -10.08 12.15
C ARG A 95 -2.21 -11.15 13.18
N LYS A 96 -3.50 -11.31 13.50
CA LYS A 96 -3.97 -12.34 14.44
C LYS A 96 -3.75 -13.75 13.90
N GLN A 97 -3.83 -13.95 12.59
CA GLN A 97 -3.54 -15.24 11.96
C GLN A 97 -2.05 -15.62 12.07
N GLY A 98 -1.15 -14.62 12.06
CA GLY A 98 0.29 -14.83 12.25
C GLY A 98 1.01 -15.49 11.08
N THR A 99 0.34 -15.67 9.94
CA THR A 99 0.84 -16.37 8.75
C THR A 99 1.49 -15.44 7.72
N ILE A 100 1.11 -14.16 7.68
CA ILE A 100 1.55 -13.20 6.66
C ILE A 100 2.13 -11.96 7.35
N SER A 101 3.33 -11.57 6.93
CA SER A 101 4.01 -10.37 7.45
C SER A 101 3.50 -9.09 6.79
N CYS A 102 3.71 -7.93 7.43
CA CYS A 102 3.39 -6.63 6.81
C CYS A 102 4.13 -6.44 5.47
N ARG A 103 5.38 -6.89 5.37
CA ARG A 103 6.16 -6.86 4.13
C ARG A 103 5.46 -7.68 3.03
N ARG A 104 5.01 -8.89 3.36
CA ARG A 104 4.28 -9.74 2.42
C ARG A 104 2.94 -9.14 2.01
N CYS A 105 2.21 -8.50 2.92
CA CYS A 105 1.00 -7.75 2.56
C CYS A 105 1.28 -6.64 1.53
N ILE A 106 2.43 -5.97 1.62
CA ILE A 106 2.80 -4.92 0.66
C ILE A 106 3.06 -5.54 -0.72
N GLU A 107 3.84 -6.62 -0.81
CA GLU A 107 4.08 -7.34 -2.07
C GLU A 107 2.78 -7.83 -2.73
N ILE A 108 1.83 -8.32 -1.93
CA ILE A 108 0.52 -8.76 -2.44
C ILE A 108 -0.28 -7.56 -2.95
N ALA A 109 -0.34 -6.45 -2.20
CA ALA A 109 -1.06 -5.25 -2.62
C ALA A 109 -0.46 -4.64 -3.89
N ASP A 110 0.87 -4.63 -3.99
CA ASP A 110 1.64 -4.17 -5.14
C ASP A 110 1.28 -4.97 -6.41
N LYS A 111 1.44 -6.30 -6.36
CA LYS A 111 1.05 -7.20 -7.45
C LYS A 111 -0.42 -7.03 -7.84
N THR A 112 -1.30 -6.91 -6.84
CA THR A 112 -2.73 -6.75 -7.05
C THR A 112 -3.04 -5.47 -7.81
N LEU A 113 -2.50 -4.33 -7.36
CA LEU A 113 -2.70 -3.03 -8.01
C LEU A 113 -2.10 -3.00 -9.42
N SER A 114 -0.87 -3.50 -9.59
CA SER A 114 -0.19 -3.56 -10.90
C SER A 114 -1.02 -4.33 -11.94
N SER A 115 -1.68 -5.42 -11.53
CA SER A 115 -2.57 -6.19 -12.40
C SER A 115 -3.77 -5.36 -12.90
N PHE A 116 -4.30 -4.44 -12.08
CA PHE A 116 -5.39 -3.55 -12.49
C PHE A 116 -4.92 -2.38 -13.36
N LEU A 117 -3.72 -1.85 -13.10
CA LEU A 117 -3.16 -0.78 -13.91
C LEU A 117 -2.78 -1.25 -15.32
N GLN A 118 -2.27 -2.48 -15.45
CA GLN A 118 -1.93 -3.09 -16.74
C GLN A 118 -3.16 -3.49 -17.57
N GLN A 119 -4.34 -3.65 -16.96
CA GLN A 119 -5.60 -3.96 -17.66
C GLN A 119 -6.34 -2.70 -18.17
N ASN A 120 -5.83 -1.51 -17.87
CA ASN A 120 -6.43 -0.21 -18.25
C ASN A 120 -5.46 0.67 -19.08
N LEU A 121 -4.41 0.07 -19.66
CA LEU A 121 -3.50 0.66 -20.65
C LEU A 121 -3.57 -0.12 -21.96
#